data_AF-A0A952P3U5-F1
#
_entry.id   AF-A0A952P3U5-F1
#
_cell.length_a   1.000
_cell.length_b   1.000
_cell.length_c   1.000
_cell.angle_alpha   90.00
_cell.angle_beta   90.00
_cell.angle_gamma   90.00
#
_symmetry.space_group_name_H-M   'P 1'
#
loop_
_entity.id
_entity.type
_entity.pdbx_description
1 polymer ?
#
loop_
_entity_poly.entity_id
_entity_poly.type
_entity_poly.pdbx_seq_one_letter_code
_entity_poly.pdbx_strand_id
1 'polypeptide(L)'
;MAGSMVAIPAFAQEAAAAATMTDSGIRGLAAAITISVAALGGALAQGRAASTALDGIARNPAASGKIFTPMIIGLALIESLVIYALIIAFQLV
;
A
#
# COMPACT_ATOMS: atom_id res chain seq x y z
N MET A 1 21.90 -59.60 13.57
CA MET A 1 20.43 -59.56 13.48
C MET A 1 19.97 -58.26 14.12
N ALA A 2 19.11 -57.52 13.43
CA ALA A 2 18.61 -56.15 13.72
C ALA A 2 19.69 -55.06 13.62
N GLY A 3 19.89 -54.34 12.52
CA GLY A 3 18.89 -53.83 11.56
C GLY A 3 18.97 -52.31 11.62
N SER A 4 19.99 -51.72 11.01
CA SER A 4 20.13 -50.26 10.83
C SER A 4 19.01 -49.76 9.91
N MET A 5 17.85 -49.45 10.48
CA MET A 5 16.81 -48.74 9.76
C MET A 5 17.21 -47.27 9.66
N VAL A 6 17.96 -46.97 8.60
CA VAL A 6 17.99 -45.64 7.99
C VAL A 6 16.55 -45.34 7.58
N ALA A 7 15.81 -44.64 8.44
CA ALA A 7 14.52 -44.08 8.08
C ALA A 7 14.79 -42.96 7.07
N ILE A 8 14.52 -43.28 5.80
CA ILE A 8 14.72 -42.44 4.63
C ILE A 8 13.88 -41.15 4.83
N PRO A 9 14.46 -39.94 4.71
CA PRO A 9 13.71 -38.68 4.81
C PRO A 9 12.74 -38.44 3.63
N ALA A 10 12.55 -39.41 2.74
CA ALA A 10 11.78 -39.28 1.50
C ALA A 10 10.26 -39.08 1.71
N PHE A 11 9.69 -39.47 2.86
CA PHE A 11 8.25 -39.40 3.09
C PHE A 11 7.77 -38.14 3.84
N ALA A 12 8.67 -37.22 4.21
CA ALA A 12 8.30 -35.92 4.79
C ALA A 12 8.29 -34.77 3.76
N GLN A 13 8.77 -35.01 2.54
CA GLN A 13 8.92 -33.98 1.49
C GLN A 13 7.60 -33.68 0.76
N GLU A 14 6.68 -34.65 0.66
CA GLU A 14 5.50 -34.54 -0.22
C GLU A 14 4.38 -33.63 0.33
N ALA A 15 4.29 -33.46 1.67
CA ALA A 15 3.29 -32.57 2.28
C ALA A 15 3.71 -31.09 2.33
N ALA A 16 4.98 -30.79 2.01
CA ALA A 16 5.50 -29.43 1.97
C ALA A 16 5.36 -28.77 0.59
N ALA A 17 4.70 -29.42 -0.38
CA ALA A 17 4.34 -28.84 -1.66
C ALA A 17 3.10 -27.91 -1.57
N ALA A 18 2.92 -27.21 -0.44
CA ALA A 18 2.10 -26.01 -0.41
C ALA A 18 2.90 -24.94 -1.16
N ALA A 19 2.40 -24.56 -2.34
CA ALA A 19 2.96 -23.55 -3.26
C ALA A 19 3.93 -22.60 -2.56
N THR A 20 5.22 -22.94 -2.54
CA THR A 20 6.24 -22.07 -1.96
C THR A 20 6.51 -20.99 -2.99
N MET A 21 5.57 -20.05 -3.10
CA MET A 21 5.86 -18.71 -3.58
C MET A 21 7.04 -18.25 -2.73
N THR A 22 8.23 -18.11 -3.34
CA THR A 22 9.44 -17.64 -2.66
C THR A 22 9.11 -16.46 -1.74
N ASP A 23 9.73 -16.35 -0.56
CA ASP A 23 9.49 -15.28 0.42
C ASP A 23 9.46 -13.88 -0.25
N SER A 24 10.30 -13.68 -1.26
CA SER A 24 10.34 -12.50 -2.13
C SER A 24 9.06 -12.23 -2.92
N GLY A 25 8.39 -13.27 -3.43
CA GLY A 25 7.13 -13.16 -4.18
C GLY A 25 5.96 -12.71 -3.31
N ILE A 26 5.85 -13.23 -2.08
CA ILE A 26 4.82 -12.80 -1.12
C ILE A 26 5.06 -11.35 -0.69
N ARG A 27 6.32 -11.00 -0.42
CA ARG A 27 6.73 -9.63 -0.07
C ARG A 27 6.45 -8.61 -1.19
N GLY A 28 6.75 -8.98 -2.45
CA GLY A 28 6.45 -8.14 -3.61
C GLY A 28 4.95 -7.93 -3.82
N LEU A 29 4.13 -8.97 -3.62
CA LEU A 29 2.67 -8.85 -3.68
C LEU A 29 2.13 -7.97 -2.55
N ALA A 30 2.64 -8.15 -1.33
CA ALA A 30 2.27 -7.32 -0.19
C ALA A 30 2.60 -5.83 -0.44
N ALA A 31 3.80 -5.53 -0.94
CA ALA A 31 4.21 -4.18 -1.31
C ALA A 31 3.28 -3.55 -2.36
N ALA A 32 2.95 -4.30 -3.42
CA ALA A 32 2.06 -3.85 -4.48
C ALA A 32 0.64 -3.55 -3.96
N ILE A 33 0.09 -4.40 -3.09
CA ILE A 33 -1.24 -4.20 -2.51
C ILE A 33 -1.23 -2.98 -1.58
N THR A 34 -0.23 -2.86 -0.70
CA THR A 34 -0.12 -1.74 0.24
C THR A 34 -0.12 -0.39 -0.49
N ILE A 35 0.71 -0.23 -1.52
CA ILE A 35 0.78 1.04 -2.25
C ILE A 35 -0.48 1.29 -3.09
N SER A 36 -1.05 0.27 -3.72
CA SER A 36 -2.23 0.42 -4.57
C SER A 36 -3.47 0.86 -3.78
N VAL A 37 -3.68 0.28 -2.60
CA VAL A 37 -4.79 0.65 -1.72
C VAL A 37 -4.63 2.08 -1.20
N ALA A 38 -3.42 2.45 -0.78
CA ALA A 38 -3.13 3.80 -0.31
C ALA A 38 -3.28 4.84 -1.43
N ALA A 39 -2.75 4.57 -2.62
CA ALA A 39 -2.85 5.45 -3.77
C ALA A 39 -4.31 5.63 -4.23
N LEU A 40 -5.10 4.56 -4.23
CA LEU A 40 -6.53 4.65 -4.57
C LEU A 40 -7.28 5.54 -3.57
N GLY A 41 -7.08 5.32 -2.26
CA GLY A 41 -7.70 6.14 -1.23
C GLY A 41 -7.25 7.60 -1.29
N GLY A 42 -5.94 7.83 -1.48
CA GLY A 42 -5.33 9.15 -1.62
C GLY A 42 -5.89 9.92 -2.81
N ALA A 43 -5.91 9.30 -4.00
CA ALA A 43 -6.41 9.93 -5.22
C ALA A 43 -7.89 10.33 -5.11
N LEU A 44 -8.73 9.46 -4.54
CA LEU A 44 -10.15 9.75 -4.33
C LEU A 44 -10.36 10.90 -3.34
N ALA A 45 -9.62 10.91 -2.24
CA ALA A 45 -9.71 11.96 -1.23
C ALA A 45 -9.19 13.30 -1.77
N GLN A 46 -8.03 13.31 -2.43
CA GLN A 46 -7.42 14.50 -3.02
C GLN A 46 -8.29 15.09 -4.14
N GLY A 47 -8.81 14.25 -5.03
CA GLY A 47 -9.70 14.69 -6.12
C GLY A 47 -10.96 15.37 -5.59
N ARG A 48 -11.58 14.80 -4.55
CA ARG A 48 -12.76 15.40 -3.89
C ARG A 48 -12.43 16.70 -3.18
N ALA A 49 -11.31 16.75 -2.45
CA ALA A 49 -10.88 17.95 -1.74
C ALA A 49 -10.57 19.10 -2.71
N ALA A 50 -9.83 18.81 -3.78
CA ALA A 50 -9.51 19.78 -4.83
C ALA A 50 -10.77 20.26 -5.56
N SER A 51 -11.67 19.36 -5.97
CA SER A 51 -12.93 19.74 -6.62
C SER A 51 -13.79 20.65 -5.73
N THR A 52 -13.94 20.29 -4.45
CA THR A 52 -14.73 21.10 -3.50
C THR A 52 -14.13 22.49 -3.30
N ALA A 53 -12.79 22.57 -3.22
CA ALA A 53 -12.09 23.84 -3.10
C ALA A 53 -12.25 24.70 -4.36
N LEU A 54 -12.10 24.12 -5.54
CA LEU A 54 -12.29 24.81 -6.82
C LEU A 54 -13.72 25.31 -6.99
N ASP A 55 -14.72 24.52 -6.64
CA ASP A 55 -16.13 24.95 -6.65
C ASP A 55 -16.38 26.12 -5.67
N GLY A 56 -15.76 26.07 -4.49
CA GLY A 56 -15.81 27.16 -3.52
C GLY A 56 -15.19 28.45 -4.05
N ILE A 57 -14.04 28.34 -4.73
CA ILE A 57 -13.34 29.48 -5.35
C ILE A 57 -14.16 30.04 -6.52
N ALA A 58 -14.75 29.17 -7.35
CA ALA A 58 -15.58 29.59 -8.48
C ALA A 58 -16.82 30.38 -8.03
N ARG A 59 -17.43 29.97 -6.91
CA ARG A 59 -18.60 30.67 -6.33
C ARG A 59 -18.24 31.96 -5.62
N ASN A 60 -17.04 32.04 -5.03
CA ASN A 60 -16.55 33.25 -4.36
C ASN A 60 -15.05 33.48 -4.63
N PRO A 61 -14.70 34.15 -5.74
CA PRO A 61 -13.30 34.38 -6.12
C PRO A 61 -12.49 35.15 -5.09
N ALA A 62 -13.13 36.06 -4.33
CA ALA A 62 -12.48 36.83 -3.28
C ALA A 62 -12.02 35.97 -2.08
N ALA A 63 -12.58 34.76 -1.93
CA ALA A 63 -12.17 33.81 -0.90
C ALA A 63 -10.99 32.92 -1.32
N SER A 64 -10.47 33.06 -2.55
CA SER A 64 -9.44 32.16 -3.11
C SER A 64 -8.24 31.94 -2.19
N GLY A 65 -7.62 33.03 -1.70
CA GLY A 65 -6.47 32.92 -0.79
C GLY A 65 -6.79 32.22 0.54
N LYS A 66 -8.04 32.36 1.04
CA LYS A 66 -8.51 31.72 2.27
C LYS A 66 -8.81 30.24 2.11
N ILE A 67 -9.12 29.80 0.88
CA ILE A 67 -9.40 28.39 0.54
C ILE A 67 -8.11 27.65 0.14
N PHE A 68 -7.23 28.30 -0.62
CA PHE A 68 -6.05 27.65 -1.21
C PHE A 68 -5.10 27.09 -0.15
N THR A 69 -4.76 27.88 0.88
CA THR A 69 -3.83 27.45 1.93
C THR A 69 -4.34 26.21 2.70
N PRO A 70 -5.57 26.21 3.27
CA PRO A 70 -6.08 25.02 3.95
C PRO A 70 -6.31 23.84 3.00
N MET A 71 -6.63 24.07 1.72
CA MET A 71 -6.69 23.01 0.71
C MET A 71 -5.34 22.31 0.56
N ILE A 72 -4.26 23.06 0.33
CA ILE A 72 -2.91 22.48 0.16
C ILE A 72 -2.47 21.75 1.42
N ILE A 73 -2.75 22.30 2.61
CA ILE A 73 -2.48 21.62 3.88
C ILE A 73 -3.24 20.29 3.90
N GLY A 74 -4.54 20.29 3.67
CA GLY A 74 -5.34 19.05 3.64
C GLY A 74 -4.83 18.02 2.63
N LEU A 75 -4.45 18.45 1.43
CA LEU A 75 -3.87 17.58 0.40
C LEU A 75 -2.52 16.98 0.83
N ALA A 76 -1.67 17.77 1.49
CA ALA A 76 -0.39 17.30 2.02
C ALA A 76 -0.57 16.28 3.16
N LEU A 77 -1.58 16.45 4.02
CA LEU A 77 -1.90 15.47 5.05
C LEU A 77 -2.39 14.15 4.44
N ILE A 78 -3.22 14.20 3.40
CA ILE A 78 -3.63 12.99 2.67
C ILE A 78 -2.41 12.32 2.02
N GLU A 79 -1.55 13.10 1.37
CA GLU A 79 -0.34 12.60 0.71
C GLU A 79 0.63 11.95 1.70
N SER A 80 0.73 12.48 2.93
CA SER A 80 1.60 11.89 3.97
C SER A 80 1.26 10.42 4.27
N LEU A 81 -0.03 10.06 4.20
CA LEU A 81 -0.47 8.67 4.39
C LEU A 81 -0.03 7.78 3.22
N VAL A 82 -0.08 8.31 2.00
CA VAL A 82 0.41 7.61 0.79
C VAL A 82 1.92 7.42 0.85
N ILE A 83 2.66 8.43 1.32
CA ILE A 83 4.11 8.35 1.51
C ILE A 83 4.47 7.32 2.60
N TYR A 84 3.71 7.23 3.70
CA TYR A 84 3.93 6.16 4.69
C TYR A 84 3.70 4.77 4.09
N ALA A 85 2.68 4.59 3.26
CA ALA A 85 2.48 3.33 2.54
C ALA A 85 3.62 3.04 1.54
N LEU A 86 4.16 4.06 0.86
CA LEU A 86 5.33 3.93 -0.02
C LEU A 86 6.57 3.48 0.75
N ILE A 87 6.83 4.08 1.92
CA ILE A 87 7.95 3.68 2.78
C ILE A 87 7.80 2.21 3.20
N ILE A 88 6.61 1.80 3.62
CA ILE A 88 6.35 0.40 3.99
C ILE A 88 6.56 -0.54 2.79
N ALA A 89 6.09 -0.15 1.61
CA ALA A 89 6.27 -0.93 0.39
C ALA A 89 7.76 -1.09 0.02
N PHE A 90 8.58 -0.04 0.17
CA PHE A 90 10.02 -0.13 -0.03
C PHE A 90 10.74 -1.00 1.00
N GLN A 91 10.28 -1.01 2.26
CA GLN A 91 10.84 -1.90 3.28
C GLN A 91 10.47 -3.38 3.06
N LEU A 92 9.37 -3.64 2.35
CA LEU A 92 8.92 -5.00 2.04
C LEU A 92 9.71 -5.62 0.89
N VAL A 93 10.09 -4.86 -0.15
CA VAL A 93 10.85 -5.36 -1.32
C VAL A 93 12.33 -5.59 -1.04
#